data_AF-A0A920FWH0-F1
#
_entry.id   AF-A0A920FWH0-F1
#
_cell.length_a   1.000
_cell.length_b   1.000
_cell.length_c   1.000
_cell.angle_alpha   90.00
_cell.angle_beta   90.00
_cell.angle_gamma   90.00
#
_symmetry.space_group_name_H-M   'P 1'
#
loop_
_entity.id
_entity.type
_entity.pdbx_description
1 polymer ?
#
loop_
_entity_poly.entity_id
_entity_poly.type
_entity_poly.pdbx_seq_one_letter_code
_entity_poly.pdbx_strand_id
1 'polypeptide(L)'
;MFLVPGFFSGRTVVSAIILLGFLILAFIAYKFLNVNKSVIIGVAVLVGLFIIGSVSIDGFLSLQNIKSMLVFASFLGLATIGQTLVVMLGGLDLSIPFLIGATNLGLMSLISLGVPPWLAFIVILAFGTVVGLFNGLISFNLQGQALIVTLGVGFMVVGGVQILVSLPTVTGGTVFGVVPDWLKILHHLMENFWVTHSASHTYLDSVSILLIVGLRHTKWGRNLYAVGGKRLSADRLSISERAYWVGVFVISGFTSAATERCF
;
A
#
# COMPACT_ATOMS: atom_id res chain seq x y z
N MET A 1 13.85 13.38 31.60
CA MET A 1 14.74 12.20 31.50
C MET A 1 13.87 11.01 31.13
N PHE A 2 13.76 10.71 29.83
CA PHE A 2 12.77 9.79 29.24
C PHE A 2 13.27 8.33 29.26
N LEU A 3 13.65 7.80 30.42
CA LEU A 3 13.96 6.38 30.53
C LEU A 3 12.68 5.62 30.83
N VAL A 4 12.16 4.91 29.83
CA VAL A 4 11.07 3.96 30.00
C VAL A 4 11.52 2.92 31.04
N PRO A 5 10.76 2.70 32.14
CA PRO A 5 11.12 1.70 33.12
C PRO A 5 11.25 0.33 32.45
N GLY A 6 12.42 -0.32 32.61
CA GLY A 6 12.72 -1.61 31.97
C GLY A 6 13.48 -1.54 30.64
N PHE A 7 13.86 -0.34 30.16
CA PHE A 7 14.66 -0.20 28.92
C PHE A 7 15.99 -1.00 28.97
N PHE A 8 16.69 -0.98 30.11
CA PHE A 8 17.91 -1.77 30.35
C PHE A 8 17.63 -3.11 31.04
N SER A 9 16.49 -3.76 30.75
CA SER A 9 16.27 -5.15 31.14
C SER A 9 17.32 -6.07 30.49
N GLY A 10 17.75 -7.12 31.20
CA GLY A 10 18.72 -8.09 30.69
C GLY A 10 18.28 -8.73 29.36
N ARG A 11 16.96 -8.90 29.14
CA ARG A 11 16.41 -9.38 27.87
C ARG A 11 16.62 -8.40 26.71
N THR A 12 16.45 -7.10 26.96
CA THR A 12 16.62 -6.05 25.95
C THR A 12 18.09 -5.90 25.56
N VAL A 13 18.99 -5.98 26.53
CA VAL A 13 20.45 -5.91 26.29
C VAL A 13 20.93 -7.12 25.48
N VAL A 14 20.49 -8.34 25.84
CA VAL A 14 20.81 -9.56 25.09
C VAL A 14 20.29 -9.49 23.66
N SER A 15 19.06 -9.00 23.46
CA SER A 15 18.47 -8.85 22.14
C SER A 15 19.19 -7.81 21.27
N ALA A 16 19.66 -6.71 21.88
CA ALA A 16 20.47 -5.70 21.20
C ALA A 16 21.86 -6.24 20.78
N ILE A 17 22.48 -7.08 21.61
CA ILE A 17 23.75 -7.74 21.28
C ILE A 17 23.56 -8.75 20.12
N ILE A 18 22.46 -9.51 20.14
CA ILE A 18 22.10 -10.42 19.04
C ILE A 18 21.88 -9.63 17.74
N LEU A 19 21.19 -8.48 17.78
CA LEU A 19 21.01 -7.58 16.64
C LEU A 19 22.35 -7.14 16.06
N LEU A 20 23.21 -6.60 16.91
CA LEU A 20 24.51 -6.06 16.49
C LEU A 20 25.39 -7.16 15.92
N GLY A 21 25.45 -8.32 16.56
CA GLY A 21 26.18 -9.48 16.07
C GLY A 21 25.68 -9.97 14.72
N PHE A 22 24.36 -10.08 14.55
CA PHE A 22 23.75 -10.47 13.27
C PHE A 22 24.01 -9.43 12.17
N LEU A 23 23.86 -8.13 12.46
CA LEU A 23 24.13 -7.07 11.48
C LEU A 23 25.60 -7.03 11.05
N ILE A 24 26.53 -7.23 11.99
CA ILE A 24 27.97 -7.30 11.69
C ILE A 24 28.26 -8.53 10.82
N LEU A 25 27.69 -9.69 11.14
CA LEU A 25 27.88 -10.92 10.37
C LEU A 25 27.28 -10.80 8.96
N ALA A 26 26.09 -10.21 8.86
CA ALA A 26 25.46 -9.88 7.58
C ALA A 26 26.29 -8.90 6.74
N PHE A 27 26.88 -7.87 7.37
CA PHE A 27 27.74 -6.90 6.71
C PHE A 27 29.05 -7.53 6.20
N ILE A 28 29.63 -8.46 6.97
CA ILE A 28 30.82 -9.23 6.57
C ILE A 28 30.46 -10.18 5.41
N ALA A 29 29.40 -10.98 5.54
CA ALA A 29 28.95 -11.90 4.49
C ALA A 29 28.59 -11.17 3.19
N TYR A 30 27.96 -9.99 3.29
CA TYR A 30 27.67 -9.10 2.18
C TYR A 30 28.91 -8.71 1.36
N LYS A 31 30.07 -8.57 2.00
CA LYS A 31 31.33 -8.23 1.32
C LYS A 31 31.82 -9.36 0.40
N PHE A 32 31.39 -10.59 0.65
CA PHE A 32 31.79 -11.79 -0.11
C PHE A 32 30.75 -12.26 -1.13
N LEU A 33 29.54 -11.69 -1.13
CA LEU A 33 28.47 -12.05 -2.06
C LEU A 33 28.49 -11.16 -3.31
N ASN A 34 28.56 -11.78 -4.49
CA ASN A 34 28.58 -11.10 -5.80
C ASN A 34 27.17 -10.95 -6.42
N VAL A 35 26.13 -10.85 -5.57
CA VAL A 35 24.71 -10.79 -5.95
C VAL A 35 24.16 -9.38 -5.66
N ASN A 36 22.98 -9.03 -6.21
CA ASN A 36 22.32 -7.73 -6.02
C ASN A 36 22.34 -7.25 -4.57
N LYS A 37 23.27 -6.33 -4.30
CA LYS A 37 23.68 -5.83 -2.99
C LYS A 37 22.50 -5.34 -2.14
N SER A 38 21.56 -4.63 -2.77
CA SER A 38 20.38 -4.06 -2.09
C SER A 38 19.42 -5.13 -1.56
N VAL A 39 19.24 -6.25 -2.27
CA VAL A 39 18.31 -7.30 -1.87
C VAL A 39 18.84 -8.05 -0.65
N ILE A 40 20.14 -8.37 -0.64
CA ILE A 40 20.78 -9.07 0.49
C ILE A 40 20.70 -8.23 1.77
N ILE A 41 20.99 -6.93 1.67
CA ILE A 41 20.92 -6.02 2.83
C ILE A 41 19.49 -5.98 3.37
N GLY A 42 18.48 -5.84 2.50
CA GLY A 42 17.08 -5.82 2.91
C GLY A 42 16.65 -7.11 3.61
N VAL A 43 16.98 -8.27 3.01
CA VAL A 43 16.64 -9.59 3.58
C VAL A 43 17.36 -9.81 4.91
N ALA A 44 18.63 -9.44 5.00
CA ALA A 44 19.38 -9.54 6.25
C ALA A 44 18.71 -8.70 7.34
N VAL A 45 18.46 -7.40 7.10
CA VAL A 45 17.80 -6.53 8.08
C VAL A 45 16.45 -7.12 8.53
N LEU A 46 15.65 -7.64 7.59
CA LEU A 46 14.38 -8.29 7.91
C LEU A 46 14.54 -9.51 8.82
N VAL A 47 15.46 -10.42 8.50
CA VAL A 47 15.75 -11.61 9.33
C VAL A 47 16.23 -11.19 10.72
N GLY A 48 17.13 -10.21 10.79
CA GLY A 48 17.63 -9.67 12.06
C GLY A 48 16.50 -9.13 12.94
N LEU A 49 15.64 -8.26 12.38
CA LEU A 49 14.47 -7.72 13.08
C LEU A 49 13.52 -8.81 13.56
N PHE A 50 13.32 -9.86 12.76
CA PHE A 50 12.44 -10.97 13.12
C PHE A 50 12.97 -11.79 14.30
N ILE A 51 14.28 -12.09 14.32
CA ILE A 51 14.94 -12.79 15.43
C ILE A 51 14.79 -11.99 16.73
N ILE A 52 15.02 -10.68 16.66
CA ILE A 52 14.94 -9.81 17.83
C ILE A 52 13.51 -9.71 18.35
N GLY A 53 12.55 -9.50 17.45
CA GLY A 53 11.13 -9.49 17.82
C GLY A 53 10.73 -10.77 18.53
N SER A 54 11.20 -11.93 18.02
CA SER A 54 10.94 -13.23 18.62
C SER A 54 11.51 -13.42 20.02
N VAL A 55 12.64 -12.79 20.35
CA VAL A 55 13.31 -12.95 21.66
C VAL A 55 12.87 -11.86 22.66
N SER A 56 12.60 -10.65 22.16
CA SER A 56 12.28 -9.47 22.96
C SER A 56 10.81 -9.40 23.37
N ILE A 57 9.89 -9.89 22.53
CA ILE A 57 8.45 -9.70 22.72
C ILE A 57 7.79 -11.06 22.96
N ASP A 58 7.23 -11.23 24.16
CA ASP A 58 6.46 -12.42 24.51
C ASP A 58 5.21 -12.51 23.62
N GLY A 59 4.99 -13.68 23.00
CA GLY A 59 3.89 -13.86 22.06
C GLY A 59 4.12 -13.27 20.66
N PHE A 60 5.33 -12.80 20.32
CA PHE A 60 5.65 -12.32 18.96
C PHE A 60 5.37 -13.36 17.87
N LEU A 61 5.74 -14.62 18.12
CA LEU A 61 5.47 -15.75 17.23
C LEU A 61 4.09 -16.39 17.46
N SER A 62 3.22 -15.77 18.26
CA SER A 62 1.86 -16.28 18.42
C SER A 62 1.14 -16.23 17.07
N LEU A 63 0.29 -17.24 16.81
CA LEU A 63 -0.51 -17.31 15.59
C LEU A 63 -1.32 -16.02 15.37
N GLN A 64 -1.85 -15.43 16.45
CA GLN A 64 -2.64 -14.21 16.40
C GLN A 64 -1.79 -12.99 15.99
N ASN A 65 -0.58 -12.84 16.53
CA ASN A 65 0.30 -11.74 16.15
C ASN A 65 0.77 -11.88 14.70
N ILE A 66 1.15 -13.09 14.29
CA ILE A 66 1.52 -13.38 12.91
C ILE A 66 0.37 -13.04 11.96
N LYS A 67 -0.86 -13.49 12.25
CA LYS A 67 -2.05 -13.16 11.46
C LYS A 67 -2.26 -11.64 11.35
N SER A 68 -2.20 -10.91 12.46
CA SER A 68 -2.36 -9.45 12.46
C SER A 68 -1.27 -8.73 11.64
N MET A 69 -0.01 -9.15 11.77
CA MET A 69 1.11 -8.60 10.99
C MET A 69 0.93 -8.82 9.49
N LEU A 70 0.53 -10.05 9.12
CA LEU A 70 0.16 -10.42 7.77
C LEU A 70 -0.94 -9.47 7.25
N VAL A 71 -2.02 -9.24 8.00
CA VAL A 71 -3.12 -8.36 7.56
C VAL A 71 -2.60 -6.95 7.25
N PHE A 72 -1.79 -6.37 8.13
CA PHE A 72 -1.17 -5.06 7.85
C PHE A 72 -0.25 -5.08 6.62
N ALA A 73 0.52 -6.16 6.43
CA ALA A 73 1.37 -6.32 5.26
C ALA A 73 0.55 -6.42 3.97
N SER A 74 -0.63 -7.05 4.00
CA SER A 74 -1.51 -7.16 2.83
C SER A 74 -2.05 -5.81 2.38
N PHE A 75 -2.45 -4.94 3.30
CA PHE A 75 -2.88 -3.57 2.95
C PHE A 75 -1.72 -2.76 2.35
N LEU A 76 -0.53 -2.84 2.96
CA LEU A 76 0.64 -2.16 2.39
C LEU A 76 0.99 -2.71 1.01
N GLY A 77 0.88 -4.03 0.82
CA GLY A 77 1.14 -4.67 -0.45
C GLY A 77 0.16 -4.25 -1.54
N LEU A 78 -1.14 -4.14 -1.25
CA LEU A 78 -2.14 -3.65 -2.21
C LEU A 78 -1.85 -2.22 -2.64
N ALA A 79 -1.45 -1.37 -1.69
CA ALA A 79 -1.02 -0.01 -1.96
C ALA A 79 0.23 0.05 -2.86
N THR A 80 1.20 -0.84 -2.66
CA THR A 80 2.45 -0.84 -3.44
C THR A 80 2.30 -1.42 -4.84
N ILE A 81 1.25 -2.20 -5.12
CA ILE A 81 0.95 -2.69 -6.47
C ILE A 81 0.80 -1.51 -7.46
N GLY A 82 -0.02 -0.52 -7.12
CA GLY A 82 -0.18 0.70 -7.93
C GLY A 82 1.12 1.49 -8.05
N GLN A 83 1.82 1.68 -6.93
CA GLN A 83 3.10 2.37 -6.88
C GLN A 83 4.16 1.70 -7.77
N THR A 84 4.15 0.37 -7.89
CA THR A 84 5.11 -0.38 -8.71
C THR A 84 5.02 0.05 -10.18
N LEU A 85 3.81 0.25 -10.70
CA LEU A 85 3.58 0.71 -12.08
C LEU A 85 4.04 2.15 -12.29
N VAL A 86 3.82 3.02 -11.29
CA VAL A 86 4.24 4.42 -11.34
C VAL A 86 5.77 4.52 -11.34
N VAL A 87 6.43 3.72 -10.50
CA VAL A 87 7.91 3.65 -10.42
C VAL A 87 8.52 3.11 -11.71
N MET A 88 7.86 2.18 -12.41
CA MET A 88 8.35 1.70 -13.71
C MET A 88 8.50 2.81 -14.76
N LEU A 89 7.71 3.88 -14.67
CA LEU A 89 7.82 5.05 -15.56
C LEU A 89 8.73 6.16 -15.01
N GLY A 90 9.33 5.95 -13.83
CA GLY A 90 10.17 6.93 -13.13
C GLY A 90 9.37 7.97 -12.33
N GLY A 91 8.08 7.73 -12.07
CA GLY A 91 7.25 8.58 -11.21
C GLY A 91 7.25 8.12 -9.76
N LEU A 92 6.70 8.96 -8.88
CA LEU A 92 6.36 8.61 -7.50
C LEU A 92 4.99 9.19 -7.14
N ASP A 93 4.07 8.34 -6.67
CA ASP A 93 2.76 8.76 -6.18
C ASP A 93 2.75 8.76 -4.65
N LEU A 94 2.84 9.94 -4.05
CA LEU A 94 2.76 10.10 -2.60
C LEU A 94 1.33 10.31 -2.09
N SER A 95 0.33 10.33 -2.98
CA SER A 95 -1.08 10.48 -2.58
C SER A 95 -1.66 9.20 -1.98
N ILE A 96 -1.06 8.03 -2.25
CA ILE A 96 -1.52 6.70 -1.83
C ILE A 96 -1.96 6.62 -0.35
N PRO A 97 -1.10 6.94 0.66
CA PRO A 97 -1.49 6.83 2.06
C PRO A 97 -2.62 7.80 2.45
N PHE A 98 -2.63 8.99 1.85
CA PHE A 98 -3.69 9.98 2.06
C PHE A 98 -5.01 9.50 1.49
N LEU A 99 -4.97 8.89 0.29
CA LEU A 99 -6.14 8.31 -0.35
C LEU A 99 -6.72 7.17 0.49
N ILE A 100 -5.90 6.22 0.94
CA ILE A 100 -6.36 5.10 1.78
C ILE A 100 -7.08 5.61 3.04
N GLY A 101 -6.51 6.63 3.70
CA GLY A 101 -7.14 7.24 4.88
C GLY A 101 -8.45 7.96 4.55
N ALA A 102 -8.44 8.78 3.51
CA ALA A 102 -9.59 9.58 3.09
C ALA A 102 -10.74 8.71 2.58
N THR A 103 -10.45 7.68 1.78
CA THR A 103 -11.45 6.78 1.23
C THR A 103 -12.08 5.97 2.36
N ASN A 104 -11.28 5.44 3.30
CA ASN A 104 -11.80 4.69 4.45
C ASN A 104 -12.75 5.52 5.33
N LEU A 105 -12.42 6.79 5.58
CA LEU A 105 -13.32 7.72 6.30
C LEU A 105 -14.56 8.06 5.47
N GLY A 106 -14.40 8.29 4.17
CA GLY A 106 -15.49 8.61 3.24
C GLY A 106 -16.49 7.46 3.10
N LEU A 107 -16.01 6.22 2.95
CA LEU A 107 -16.84 5.02 2.86
C LEU A 107 -17.70 4.88 4.10
N MET A 108 -17.09 4.93 5.28
CA MET A 108 -17.81 4.80 6.55
C MET A 108 -18.81 5.94 6.74
N SER A 109 -18.48 7.17 6.32
CA SER A 109 -19.40 8.31 6.37
C SER A 109 -20.61 8.09 5.46
N LEU A 110 -20.42 7.60 4.23
CA LEU A 110 -21.52 7.29 3.31
C LEU A 110 -22.45 6.19 3.87
N ILE A 111 -21.87 5.15 4.48
CA ILE A 111 -22.64 4.09 5.13
C ILE A 111 -23.44 4.64 6.33
N SER A 112 -22.82 5.50 7.15
CA SER A 112 -23.50 6.17 8.28
C SER A 112 -24.64 7.08 7.82
N LEU A 113 -24.55 7.67 6.62
CA LEU A 113 -25.62 8.44 5.98
C LEU A 113 -26.76 7.57 5.41
N GLY A 114 -26.67 6.25 5.51
CA GLY A 114 -27.67 5.31 5.00
C GLY A 114 -27.51 4.98 3.51
N VAL A 115 -26.40 5.38 2.86
CA VAL A 115 -26.10 4.96 1.49
C VAL A 115 -25.89 3.45 1.48
N PRO A 116 -26.51 2.70 0.54
CA PRO A 116 -26.33 1.27 0.48
C PRO A 116 -24.84 0.94 0.26
N PRO A 117 -24.26 0.00 1.01
CA PRO A 117 -22.80 -0.21 1.04
C PRO A 117 -22.16 -0.53 -0.32
N TRP A 118 -22.87 -1.25 -1.21
CA TRP A 118 -22.39 -1.54 -2.55
C TRP A 118 -22.23 -0.27 -3.40
N LEU A 119 -23.13 0.70 -3.25
CA LEU A 119 -23.08 1.97 -3.93
C LEU A 119 -21.99 2.86 -3.34
N ALA A 120 -21.86 2.88 -2.01
CA ALA A 120 -20.80 3.60 -1.32
C ALA A 120 -19.41 3.13 -1.80
N PHE A 121 -19.22 1.82 -1.93
CA PHE A 121 -17.98 1.23 -2.44
C PHE A 121 -17.66 1.66 -3.89
N ILE A 122 -18.65 1.63 -4.79
CA ILE A 122 -18.47 2.09 -6.19
C ILE A 122 -18.09 3.58 -6.24
N VAL A 123 -18.76 4.41 -5.45
CA VAL A 123 -18.48 5.86 -5.38
C VAL A 123 -17.06 6.12 -4.93
N ILE A 124 -16.58 5.38 -3.94
CA ILE A 124 -15.24 5.54 -3.40
C ILE A 124 -14.14 5.02 -4.36
N LEU A 125 -14.37 3.89 -5.03
CA LEU A 125 -13.48 3.44 -6.11
C LEU A 125 -13.41 4.45 -7.25
N ALA A 126 -14.55 5.03 -7.65
CA ALA A 126 -14.60 6.08 -8.66
C ALA A 126 -13.83 7.32 -8.19
N PHE A 127 -13.99 7.74 -6.93
CA PHE A 127 -13.25 8.84 -6.34
C PHE A 127 -11.73 8.64 -6.41
N GLY A 128 -11.23 7.46 -5.99
CA GLY A 128 -9.80 7.15 -6.09
C GLY A 128 -9.29 7.16 -7.53
N THR A 129 -10.07 6.64 -8.47
CA THR A 129 -9.76 6.64 -9.90
C THR A 129 -9.66 8.07 -10.46
N VAL A 130 -10.57 8.96 -10.06
CA VAL A 130 -10.57 10.37 -10.48
C VAL A 130 -9.37 11.12 -9.90
N VAL A 131 -9.01 10.87 -8.63
CA VAL A 131 -7.81 11.47 -8.04
C VAL A 131 -6.56 10.98 -8.76
N GLY A 132 -6.47 9.69 -9.09
CA GLY A 132 -5.40 9.13 -9.91
C GLY A 132 -5.31 9.78 -11.29
N LEU A 133 -6.45 9.98 -11.96
CA LEU A 133 -6.53 10.69 -13.23
C LEU A 133 -5.98 12.13 -13.12
N PHE A 134 -6.37 12.84 -12.08
CA PHE A 134 -5.94 14.21 -11.81
C PHE A 134 -4.42 14.28 -11.56
N ASN A 135 -3.89 13.39 -10.71
CA ASN A 135 -2.46 13.25 -10.46
C ASN A 135 -1.68 12.96 -11.74
N GLY A 136 -2.15 12.01 -12.55
CA GLY A 136 -1.51 11.64 -13.81
C GLY A 136 -1.48 12.78 -14.82
N LEU A 137 -2.59 13.50 -14.98
CA LEU A 137 -2.68 14.62 -15.95
C LEU A 137 -1.81 15.81 -15.54
N ILE A 138 -1.84 16.20 -14.27
CA ILE A 138 -1.09 17.37 -13.78
C ILE A 138 0.40 17.06 -13.71
N SER A 139 0.77 15.90 -13.17
CA SER A 139 2.19 15.53 -13.07
C SER A 139 2.86 15.39 -14.43
N PHE A 140 2.13 14.92 -15.45
CA PHE A 140 2.66 14.85 -16.82
C PHE A 140 2.94 16.24 -17.41
N ASN A 141 2.05 17.21 -17.18
CA ASN A 141 2.20 18.56 -17.72
C ASN A 141 3.25 19.41 -16.98
N LEU A 142 3.48 19.15 -15.68
CA LEU A 142 4.42 19.90 -14.83
C LEU A 142 5.85 19.32 -14.85
N GLN A 143 6.33 18.89 -16.02
CA GLN A 143 7.70 18.41 -16.23
C GLN A 143 8.12 17.23 -15.32
N GLY A 144 7.17 16.39 -14.90
CA GLY A 144 7.47 15.16 -14.14
C GLY A 144 7.71 15.36 -12.64
N GLN A 145 7.36 16.52 -12.05
CA GLN A 145 7.36 16.73 -10.59
C GLN A 145 6.18 16.02 -9.90
N ALA A 146 6.01 14.72 -10.15
CA ALA A 146 4.91 13.92 -9.64
C ALA A 146 4.84 13.92 -8.11
N LEU A 147 6.01 13.98 -7.45
CA LEU A 147 6.11 13.96 -5.99
C LEU A 147 5.36 15.14 -5.35
N ILE A 148 5.62 16.37 -5.82
CA ILE A 148 5.03 17.59 -5.25
C ILE A 148 3.53 17.63 -5.53
N VAL A 149 3.13 17.29 -6.76
CA VAL A 149 1.72 17.25 -7.17
C VAL A 149 0.93 16.26 -6.32
N THR A 150 1.40 15.03 -6.22
CA THR A 150 0.68 13.95 -5.52
C THR A 150 0.62 14.20 -4.02
N LEU A 151 1.65 14.79 -3.41
CA LEU A 151 1.58 15.26 -2.02
C LEU A 151 0.51 16.33 -1.84
N GLY A 152 0.53 17.38 -2.68
CA GLY A 152 -0.44 18.48 -2.60
C GLY A 152 -1.87 17.98 -2.75
N VAL A 153 -2.12 17.12 -3.75
CA VAL A 153 -3.42 16.49 -3.97
C VAL A 153 -3.81 15.59 -2.79
N GLY A 154 -2.88 14.82 -2.23
CA GLY A 154 -3.11 14.00 -1.05
C GLY A 154 -3.61 14.82 0.15
N PHE A 155 -2.95 15.95 0.45
CA PHE A 155 -3.40 16.88 1.49
C PHE A 155 -4.76 17.49 1.20
N MET A 156 -5.01 17.90 -0.05
CA MET A 156 -6.33 18.43 -0.46
C MET A 156 -7.44 17.39 -0.27
N VAL A 157 -7.20 16.14 -0.63
CA VAL A 157 -8.18 15.05 -0.50
C VAL A 157 -8.48 14.75 0.96
N VAL A 158 -7.46 14.59 1.80
CA VAL A 158 -7.65 14.34 3.24
C VAL A 158 -8.35 15.52 3.90
N GLY A 159 -7.91 16.75 3.64
CA GLY A 159 -8.56 17.95 4.18
C GLY A 159 -10.01 18.07 3.72
N GLY A 160 -10.29 17.81 2.44
CA GLY A 160 -11.65 17.84 1.90
C GLY A 160 -12.57 16.82 2.54
N VAL A 161 -12.14 15.56 2.67
CA VAL A 161 -12.92 14.52 3.37
C VAL A 161 -13.10 14.87 4.84
N GLN A 162 -12.06 15.35 5.51
CA GLN A 162 -12.13 15.70 6.93
C GLN A 162 -13.13 16.85 7.17
N ILE A 163 -13.18 17.86 6.31
CA ILE A 163 -14.19 18.91 6.37
C ILE A 163 -15.58 18.31 6.20
N LEU A 164 -15.80 17.46 5.19
CA LEU A 164 -17.11 16.84 4.93
C LEU A 164 -17.60 16.00 6.11
N VAL A 165 -16.72 15.21 6.72
CA VAL A 165 -17.05 14.32 7.85
C VAL A 165 -17.24 15.09 9.17
N SER A 166 -16.50 16.20 9.35
CA SER A 166 -16.59 17.02 10.56
C SER A 166 -17.82 17.93 10.58
N LEU A 167 -18.54 18.05 9.47
CA LEU A 167 -19.79 18.82 9.43
C LEU A 167 -20.84 18.17 10.35
N PRO A 168 -21.50 18.97 11.22
CA PRO A 168 -22.55 18.48 12.12
C PRO A 168 -23.71 17.80 11.40
N THR A 169 -23.94 18.16 10.13
CA THR A 169 -24.99 17.61 9.27
C THR A 169 -24.69 16.22 8.71
N VAL A 170 -23.43 15.77 8.74
CA VAL A 170 -23.00 14.51 8.12
C VAL A 170 -22.79 13.42 9.16
N THR A 171 -21.84 13.65 10.08
CA THR A 171 -21.45 12.65 11.10
C THR A 171 -21.10 13.26 12.45
N GLY A 172 -21.04 14.59 12.56
CA GLY A 172 -20.69 15.27 13.82
C GLY A 172 -19.28 14.94 14.33
N GLY A 173 -18.37 14.52 13.45
CA GLY A 173 -17.01 14.11 13.79
C GLY A 173 -16.87 12.65 14.26
N THR A 174 -17.95 11.89 14.38
CA THR A 174 -17.91 10.46 14.72
C THR A 174 -18.47 9.61 13.59
N VAL A 175 -17.63 8.74 13.03
CA VAL A 175 -18.04 7.81 11.97
C VAL A 175 -18.14 6.42 12.55
N PHE A 176 -19.37 5.97 12.81
CA PHE A 176 -19.67 4.60 13.20
C PHE A 176 -20.60 4.00 12.15
N GLY A 177 -20.06 3.14 11.30
CA GLY A 177 -20.81 2.34 10.34
C GLY A 177 -20.84 0.89 10.79
N VAL A 178 -22.02 0.27 10.81
CA VAL A 178 -22.12 -1.18 10.97
C VAL A 178 -21.76 -1.80 9.63
N VAL A 179 -20.73 -2.65 9.62
CA VAL A 179 -20.35 -3.41 8.42
C VAL A 179 -21.54 -4.30 8.02
N PRO A 180 -22.04 -4.22 6.77
CA PRO A 180 -23.17 -5.01 6.32
C PRO A 180 -22.83 -6.50 6.23
N ASP A 181 -23.83 -7.35 6.41
CA ASP A 181 -23.60 -8.79 6.56
C ASP A 181 -23.06 -9.47 5.31
N TRP A 182 -23.38 -8.98 4.10
CA TRP A 182 -22.80 -9.52 2.86
C TRP A 182 -21.29 -9.27 2.77
N LEU A 183 -20.79 -8.16 3.33
CA LEU A 183 -19.36 -7.85 3.36
C LEU A 183 -18.64 -8.70 4.42
N LYS A 184 -19.31 -8.95 5.56
CA LYS A 184 -18.83 -9.93 6.56
C LYS A 184 -18.77 -11.35 5.99
N ILE A 185 -19.80 -11.75 5.22
CA ILE A 185 -19.84 -13.05 4.54
C ILE A 185 -18.69 -13.15 3.54
N LEU A 186 -18.44 -12.10 2.76
CA LEU A 186 -17.33 -12.06 1.81
C LEU A 186 -15.97 -12.17 2.53
N HIS A 187 -15.79 -11.47 3.66
CA HIS A 187 -14.64 -11.64 4.54
C HIS A 187 -14.49 -13.09 5.02
N HIS A 188 -15.55 -13.69 5.58
CA HIS A 188 -15.52 -15.06 6.08
C HIS A 188 -15.31 -16.11 4.98
N LEU A 189 -15.84 -15.91 3.78
CA LEU A 189 -15.63 -16.80 2.63
C LEU A 189 -14.17 -16.82 2.19
N MET A 190 -13.50 -15.67 2.25
CA MET A 190 -12.08 -15.57 1.90
C MET A 190 -11.17 -16.08 3.04
N GLU A 191 -11.58 -15.92 4.30
CA GLU A 191 -10.85 -16.43 5.47
C GLU A 191 -10.90 -17.98 5.59
N ASN A 192 -12.02 -18.60 5.19
CA ASN A 192 -12.22 -20.05 5.30
C ASN A 192 -11.48 -20.87 4.23
N PHE A 193 -10.89 -20.23 3.22
CA PHE A 193 -10.22 -20.96 2.14
C PHE A 193 -8.92 -21.62 2.63
N TRP A 194 -8.23 -21.02 3.61
CA TRP A 194 -7.02 -21.57 4.25
C TRP A 194 -6.94 -21.07 5.70
N VAL A 195 -6.75 -21.97 6.68
CA VAL A 195 -6.73 -21.72 8.15
C VAL A 195 -5.76 -20.60 8.62
N THR A 196 -4.89 -20.14 7.72
CA THR A 196 -3.86 -19.11 7.94
C THR A 196 -3.97 -17.88 7.04
N HIS A 197 -4.84 -17.85 6.03
CA HIS A 197 -4.95 -16.72 5.09
C HIS A 197 -6.14 -15.85 5.49
N SER A 198 -5.87 -14.61 5.91
CA SER A 198 -6.94 -13.61 6.04
C SER A 198 -7.45 -13.21 4.66
N ALA A 199 -8.72 -12.82 4.57
CA ALA A 199 -9.37 -12.31 3.36
C ALA A 199 -8.53 -11.28 2.59
N SER A 200 -7.87 -10.39 3.32
CA SER A 200 -7.03 -9.31 2.78
C SER A 200 -5.81 -9.84 1.99
N HIS A 201 -5.28 -11.02 2.34
CA HIS A 201 -4.17 -11.66 1.62
C HIS A 201 -4.61 -12.26 0.31
N THR A 202 -5.72 -13.01 0.33
CA THR A 202 -6.25 -13.63 -0.88
C THR A 202 -6.62 -12.56 -1.91
N TYR A 203 -7.11 -11.40 -1.47
CA TYR A 203 -7.33 -10.24 -2.33
C TYR A 203 -6.01 -9.71 -2.91
N LEU A 204 -4.99 -9.48 -2.09
CA LEU A 204 -3.66 -9.08 -2.55
C LEU A 204 -3.08 -10.06 -3.58
N ASP A 205 -3.11 -11.35 -3.31
CA ASP A 205 -2.55 -12.38 -4.18
C ASP A 205 -3.27 -12.36 -5.53
N SER A 206 -4.61 -12.28 -5.51
CA SER A 206 -5.42 -12.23 -6.72
C SER A 206 -5.10 -11.00 -7.58
N VAL A 207 -5.03 -9.82 -6.98
CA VAL A 207 -4.69 -8.57 -7.69
C VAL A 207 -3.26 -8.61 -8.21
N SER A 208 -2.32 -9.13 -7.43
CA SER A 208 -0.90 -9.26 -7.81
C SER A 208 -0.74 -10.21 -9.00
N ILE A 209 -1.38 -11.38 -8.97
CA ILE A 209 -1.37 -12.36 -10.06
C ILE A 209 -1.96 -11.72 -11.32
N LEU A 210 -3.10 -11.04 -11.21
CA LEU A 210 -3.74 -10.36 -12.34
C LEU A 210 -2.81 -9.32 -12.95
N LEU A 211 -2.09 -8.56 -12.14
CA LEU A 211 -1.14 -7.57 -12.63
C LEU A 211 0.11 -8.19 -13.26
N ILE A 212 0.67 -9.24 -12.67
CA ILE A 212 1.82 -9.97 -13.23
C ILE A 212 1.45 -10.56 -14.60
N VAL A 213 0.30 -11.22 -14.69
CA VAL A 213 -0.21 -11.80 -15.94
C VAL A 213 -0.49 -10.69 -16.96
N GLY A 214 -1.13 -9.61 -16.52
CA GLY A 214 -1.41 -8.43 -17.34
C GLY A 214 -0.13 -7.82 -17.92
N LEU A 215 0.89 -7.60 -17.09
CA LEU A 215 2.17 -7.04 -17.51
C LEU A 215 2.95 -7.96 -18.46
N ARG A 216 2.91 -9.27 -18.22
CA ARG A 216 3.66 -10.26 -19.02
C ARG A 216 3.01 -10.54 -20.38
N HIS A 217 1.67 -10.63 -20.42
CA HIS A 217 0.99 -11.15 -21.61
C HIS A 217 0.31 -10.06 -22.45
N THR A 218 -0.02 -8.89 -21.91
CA THR A 218 -0.75 -7.85 -22.67
C THR A 218 0.18 -6.92 -23.47
N LYS A 219 -0.39 -6.29 -24.51
CA LYS A 219 0.28 -5.21 -25.26
C LYS A 219 0.57 -4.01 -24.35
N TRP A 220 -0.34 -3.71 -23.41
CA TRP A 220 -0.19 -2.59 -22.48
C TRP A 220 1.06 -2.76 -21.60
N GLY A 221 1.27 -3.94 -21.03
CA GLY A 221 2.46 -4.25 -20.23
C GLY A 221 3.77 -4.10 -21.01
N ARG A 222 3.85 -4.67 -22.22
CA ARG A 222 5.06 -4.54 -23.07
C ARG A 222 5.38 -3.09 -23.41
N ASN A 223 4.37 -2.30 -23.74
CA ASN A 223 4.53 -0.89 -24.05
C ASN A 223 4.91 -0.07 -22.80
N LEU A 224 4.38 -0.42 -21.63
CA LEU A 224 4.77 0.21 -20.36
C LEU A 224 6.27 0.04 -20.08
N TYR A 225 6.81 -1.18 -20.23
CA TYR A 225 8.24 -1.42 -20.09
C TYR A 225 9.08 -0.66 -21.13
N ALA A 226 8.58 -0.52 -22.37
CA ALA A 226 9.28 0.24 -23.41
C ALA A 226 9.38 1.73 -23.05
N VAL A 227 8.28 2.33 -22.54
CA VAL A 227 8.25 3.72 -22.09
C VAL A 227 9.17 3.93 -20.88
N GLY A 228 9.14 3.00 -19.92
CA GLY A 228 10.00 3.04 -18.72
C GLY A 228 11.49 2.90 -19.02
N GLY A 229 11.86 2.17 -20.08
CA GLY A 229 13.26 2.01 -20.50
C GLY A 229 13.86 3.27 -21.13
N LYS A 230 13.27 3.74 -22.24
CA LYS A 230 13.68 4.98 -22.92
C LYS A 230 12.49 5.62 -23.64
N ARG A 231 12.01 6.74 -23.09
CA ARG A 231 10.89 7.54 -23.63
C ARG A 231 11.05 7.90 -25.10
N LEU A 232 12.23 8.41 -25.49
CA LEU A 232 12.55 8.76 -26.89
C LEU A 232 12.45 7.56 -27.86
N SER A 233 12.78 6.36 -27.40
CA SER A 233 12.68 5.15 -28.23
C SER A 233 11.23 4.67 -28.35
N ALA A 234 10.43 4.81 -27.29
CA ALA A 234 9.01 4.49 -27.31
C ALA A 234 8.21 5.45 -28.22
N ASP A 235 8.57 6.73 -28.24
CA ASP A 235 7.95 7.74 -29.09
C ASP A 235 8.16 7.44 -30.59
N ARG A 236 9.35 6.95 -30.98
CA ARG A 236 9.63 6.46 -32.34
C ARG A 236 8.78 5.25 -32.75
N LEU A 237 8.28 4.49 -31.78
CA LEU A 237 7.34 3.39 -31.99
C LEU A 237 5.88 3.84 -31.92
N SER A 238 5.62 5.16 -31.91
CA SER A 238 4.29 5.77 -31.80
C SER A 238 3.54 5.36 -30.51
N ILE A 239 4.27 5.09 -29.44
CA ILE A 239 3.70 4.76 -28.13
C ILE A 239 3.50 6.05 -27.34
N SER A 240 2.25 6.42 -27.07
CA SER A 240 1.92 7.65 -26.34
C SER A 240 2.36 7.58 -24.87
N GLU A 241 3.47 8.23 -24.52
CA GLU A 241 3.96 8.32 -23.14
C GLU A 241 2.88 8.82 -22.17
N ARG A 242 2.13 9.85 -22.58
CA ARG A 242 1.06 10.46 -21.78
C ARG A 242 -0.01 9.45 -21.38
N ALA A 243 -0.45 8.60 -22.31
CA ALA A 243 -1.50 7.63 -22.03
C ALA A 243 -1.07 6.59 -20.99
N TYR A 244 0.17 6.10 -21.08
CA TYR A 244 0.72 5.16 -20.09
C TYR A 244 0.97 5.84 -18.75
N TRP A 245 1.50 7.06 -18.75
CA TRP A 245 1.70 7.85 -17.53
C TRP A 245 0.39 8.07 -16.79
N VAL A 246 -0.64 8.60 -17.46
CA VAL A 246 -1.95 8.80 -16.84
C VAL A 246 -2.55 7.47 -16.40
N GLY A 247 -2.45 6.44 -17.23
CA GLY A 247 -2.97 5.10 -16.92
C GLY A 247 -2.40 4.50 -15.64
N VAL A 248 -1.09 4.60 -15.39
CA VAL A 248 -0.49 4.07 -14.16
C VAL A 248 -0.93 4.84 -12.90
N PHE A 249 -1.11 6.16 -12.99
CA PHE A 249 -1.65 6.95 -11.86
C PHE A 249 -3.13 6.66 -11.59
N VAL A 250 -3.92 6.41 -12.65
CA VAL A 250 -5.32 5.96 -12.51
C VAL A 250 -5.38 4.62 -11.78
N ILE A 251 -4.54 3.65 -12.18
CA ILE A 251 -4.45 2.35 -11.52
C ILE A 251 -3.99 2.53 -10.07
N SER A 252 -2.99 3.39 -9.80
CA SER A 252 -2.52 3.71 -8.46
C SER A 252 -3.63 4.25 -7.55
N GLY A 253 -4.42 5.22 -8.04
CA GLY A 253 -5.56 5.78 -7.31
C GLY A 253 -6.66 4.75 -7.07
N PHE A 254 -6.96 3.91 -8.07
CA PHE A 254 -7.92 2.82 -7.94
C PHE A 254 -7.48 1.79 -6.88
N THR A 255 -6.23 1.30 -6.95
CA THR A 255 -5.71 0.32 -5.99
C THR A 255 -5.66 0.89 -4.58
N SER A 256 -5.35 2.19 -4.44
CA SER A 256 -5.35 2.88 -3.15
C SER A 256 -6.76 2.93 -2.55
N ALA A 257 -7.77 3.31 -3.33
CA ALA A 257 -9.17 3.29 -2.88
C ALA A 257 -9.69 1.87 -2.63
N ALA A 258 -9.16 0.86 -3.32
CA ALA A 258 -9.53 -0.53 -3.10
C ALA A 258 -8.83 -1.17 -1.88
N THR A 259 -7.86 -0.48 -1.27
CA THR A 259 -7.09 -0.96 -0.09
C THR A 259 -7.85 -0.72 1.24
N GLU A 260 -9.10 -0.29 1.17
CA GLU A 260 -9.91 -0.01 2.36
C GLU A 260 -10.04 -1.21 3.30
N ARG A 261 -10.04 -0.92 4.60
CA ARG A 261 -10.11 -1.92 5.67
C ARG A 261 -11.50 -2.56 5.84
N CYS A 262 -12.34 -2.43 4.82
CA CYS A 262 -13.67 -3.01 4.82
C CYS A 262 -13.65 -4.51 4.50
N PHE A 263 -12.49 -5.06 4.09
CA PHE A 263 -12.23 -6.49 4.09
C PHE A 263 -11.63 -6.91 5.42
#